data_AF-A0AAD0XC95-F1
#
_entry.id   AF-A0AAD0XC95-F1
#
_cell.length_a   1.000
_cell.length_b   1.000
_cell.length_c   1.000
_cell.angle_alpha   90.00
_cell.angle_beta   90.00
_cell.angle_gamma   90.00
#
_symmetry.space_group_name_H-M   'P 1'
#
loop_
_entity.id
_entity.type
_entity.pdbx_description
1 polymer ?
#
loop_
_entity_poly.entity_id
_entity_poly.type
_entity_poly.pdbx_seq_one_letter_code
_entity_poly.pdbx_strand_id
1 'polypeptide(L)' 'MANYVLYHTDGCHLCEQAEQVLLSVLDKSSELKLIDILTDEQLIARFQLSIPVFESKSGHHLYWPFDAQTVHEFLAQE' A
#
# COMPACT_ATOMS: atom_id res chain seq x y z
N MET A 1 -5.87 -15.35 2.43
CA MET A 1 -6.44 -14.17 3.12
C MET A 1 -5.44 -13.08 2.84
N ALA A 2 -5.86 -12.01 2.18
CA ALA A 2 -4.92 -10.98 1.77
C ALA A 2 -4.23 -10.38 3.00
N ASN A 3 -2.91 -10.53 3.07
CA ASN A 3 -2.12 -10.06 4.21
C ASN A 3 -1.69 -8.60 4.04
N TYR A 4 -1.87 -8.01 2.86
CA TYR A 4 -1.39 -6.66 2.57
C TYR A 4 -2.38 -5.90 1.69
N VAL A 5 -2.53 -4.61 1.93
CA VAL A 5 -3.42 -3.74 1.17
C VAL A 5 -2.65 -2.51 0.68
N LEU A 6 -2.85 -2.12 -0.58
CA LEU A 6 -2.41 -0.84 -1.12
C LEU A 6 -3.65 0.00 -1.44
N TYR A 7 -3.85 1.08 -0.70
CA TYR A 7 -4.84 2.09 -1.00
C TYR A 7 -4.33 2.98 -2.13
N HIS A 8 -5.04 2.97 -3.24
CA HIS A 8 -4.67 3.69 -4.46
C HIS A 8 -5.90 4.31 -5.12
N THR A 9 -5.68 5.00 -6.23
CA THR A 9 -6.72 5.43 -7.17
C THR A 9 -6.24 5.21 -8.59
N ASP A 10 -7.16 4.99 -9.53
CA ASP A 10 -6.81 4.97 -10.95
C ASP A 10 -6.20 6.31 -11.44
N GLY A 11 -5.26 6.24 -12.39
CA GLY A 11 -4.60 7.41 -12.97
C GLY A 11 -3.50 8.06 -12.12
N CYS A 12 -3.03 7.40 -11.06
CA CYS A 12 -1.98 7.93 -10.19
C CYS A 12 -0.61 7.27 -10.44
N HIS A 13 0.30 8.02 -11.07
CA HIS A 13 1.68 7.57 -11.35
C HIS A 13 2.49 7.24 -10.08
N LEU A 14 2.14 7.86 -8.94
CA LEU A 14 2.77 7.54 -7.65
C LEU A 14 2.33 6.16 -7.16
N CYS A 15 1.07 5.80 -7.38
CA CYS A 15 0.55 4.49 -6.99
C CYS A 15 1.22 3.35 -7.78
N GLU A 16 1.48 3.57 -9.08
CA GLU A 16 2.24 2.61 -9.88
C GLU A 16 3.65 2.39 -9.31
N GLN A 17 4.35 3.46 -8.93
CA GLN A 17 5.69 3.35 -8.32
C GLN A 17 5.65 2.61 -6.98
N ALA A 18 4.69 2.94 -6.11
CA ALA A 18 4.50 2.26 -4.84
C ALA A 18 4.20 0.77 -5.03
N GLU A 19 3.33 0.42 -5.97
CA GLU A 19 3.02 -0.97 -6.31
C GLU A 19 4.28 -1.72 -6.75
N GLN A 20 5.08 -1.15 -7.66
CA GLN A 20 6.32 -1.78 -8.13
C GLN A 20 7.33 -2.02 -7.00
N VAL A 21 7.45 -1.08 -6.07
CA VAL A 21 8.29 -1.23 -4.87
C VAL A 21 7.75 -2.37 -4.00
N LEU A 22 6.45 -2.40 -3.73
CA LEU A 22 5.83 -3.46 -2.93
C LEU A 22 5.98 -4.83 -3.58
N LEU A 23 5.72 -4.95 -4.89
CA LEU A 23 5.90 -6.20 -5.64
C LEU A 23 7.35 -6.69 -5.68
N SER A 24 8.32 -5.79 -5.53
CA SER A 24 9.74 -6.14 -5.46
C SER A 24 10.15 -6.69 -4.09
N VAL A 25 9.42 -6.34 -3.03
CA VAL A 25 9.71 -6.76 -1.65
C VAL A 25 8.82 -7.92 -1.20
N LEU A 26 7.55 -7.90 -1.60
CA LEU A 26 6.58 -8.91 -1.26
C LEU A 26 6.86 -10.20 -2.03
N ASP A 27 6.81 -11.31 -1.31
CA ASP A 27 7.02 -12.62 -1.89
C ASP A 27 5.83 -13.02 -2.79
N LYS A 28 6.03 -13.94 -3.75
CA LYS A 28 4.92 -14.39 -4.63
C LYS A 28 3.76 -15.06 -3.89
N SER A 29 4.02 -15.50 -2.65
CA SER A 29 3.04 -16.05 -1.73
C SER A 29 2.26 -14.99 -0.95
N SER A 30 2.73 -13.73 -0.96
CA SER A 30 2.07 -12.60 -0.31
C SER A 30 0.97 -12.05 -1.22
N GLU A 31 -0.27 -12.17 -0.77
CA GLU A 31 -1.43 -11.57 -1.43
C GLU A 31 -1.45 -10.05 -1.14
N LEU A 32 -1.02 -9.23 -2.11
CA LEU A 32 -1.22 -7.78 -2.12
C LEU A 32 -2.57 -7.44 -2.75
N LYS A 33 -3.45 -6.79 -1.99
CA LYS A 33 -4.75 -6.33 -2.46
C LYS A 33 -4.73 -4.85 -2.76
N LEU A 34 -5.15 -4.49 -3.97
CA LEU A 34 -5.33 -3.11 -4.38
C LEU A 34 -6.75 -2.66 -4.01
N ILE A 35 -6.88 -1.58 -3.24
CA ILE A 35 -8.18 -0.98 -2.89
C ILE A 35 -8.23 0.44 -3.44
N ASP A 36 -9.18 0.67 -4.33
CA ASP A 36 -9.44 1.99 -4.86
C ASP A 36 -10.19 2.83 -3.83
N ILE A 37 -9.58 3.92 -3.37
CA ILE A 37 -10.15 4.77 -2.32
C ILE A 37 -11.42 5.47 -2.79
N LEU A 38 -11.66 5.64 -4.10
CA LEU A 38 -12.88 6.27 -4.62
C LEU A 38 -14.12 5.40 -4.46
N THR A 39 -13.94 4.15 -4.05
CA THR A 39 -15.06 3.22 -3.79
C THR A 39 -15.78 3.49 -2.48
N ASP A 40 -15.16 4.21 -1.53
CA ASP A 40 -15.75 4.49 -0.21
C ASP A 40 -15.40 5.91 0.26
N GLU A 41 -16.42 6.71 0.57
CA GLU A 41 -16.25 8.11 0.97
C GLU A 41 -15.36 8.30 2.23
N GLN A 42 -15.31 7.31 3.13
CA GLN A 42 -14.44 7.37 4.31
C GLN A 42 -12.98 7.14 3.94
N LEU A 43 -12.70 6.26 2.97
CA LEU A 43 -11.35 6.07 2.43
C LEU A 43 -10.88 7.32 1.69
N ILE A 44 -11.75 7.97 0.92
CA ILE A 44 -11.46 9.27 0.30
C ILE A 44 -11.13 10.29 1.39
N ALA A 45 -12.01 10.48 2.39
CA ALA A 45 -11.79 11.45 3.47
C ALA A 45 -10.47 11.21 4.21
N ARG A 46 -10.07 9.94 4.38
CA ARG A 46 -8.87 9.55 5.13
C ARG A 46 -7.58 9.59 4.31
N PHE A 47 -7.61 9.16 3.05
CA PHE A 47 -6.41 8.88 2.27
C PHE A 47 -6.28 9.68 0.98
N GLN A 48 -7.26 10.49 0.55
CA GLN A 48 -7.18 11.25 -0.72
C GLN A 48 -5.92 12.11 -0.87
N LEU A 49 -5.36 12.62 0.24
CA LEU A 49 -4.15 13.45 0.25
C LEU A 49 -2.87 12.66 0.55
N SER A 50 -2.99 11.37 0.81
CA SER A 50 -1.89 10.54 1.30
C SER A 50 -1.66 9.27 0.47
N ILE A 51 -2.56 8.95 -0.46
CA ILE A 51 -2.33 7.86 -1.40
C ILE A 51 -1.06 8.10 -2.23
N PRO A 52 -0.25 7.06 -2.50
CA PRO A 52 -0.47 5.66 -2.12
C PRO A 52 -0.18 5.36 -0.64
N VAL A 53 -1.04 4.54 -0.01
CA VAL A 53 -0.86 4.09 1.38
C VAL A 53 -0.83 2.58 1.43
N PHE A 54 0.24 2.01 1.98
CA PHE A 54 0.38 0.59 2.21
C PHE A 54 -0.12 0.23 3.62
N GLU A 55 -0.84 -0.87 3.75
CA GLU A 55 -1.33 -1.42 5.00
C GLU A 55 -0.85 -2.86 5.17
N SER A 56 -0.28 -3.16 6.33
CA SER A 56 0.20 -4.48 6.70
C SER A 56 -0.91 -5.38 7.26
N LYS A 57 -0.60 -6.67 7.42
CA LYS A 57 -1.48 -7.66 8.07
C LYS A 57 -1.89 -7.25 9.49
N SER A 58 -1.06 -6.47 10.18
CA SER A 58 -1.31 -6.02 11.56
C SER A 58 -2.13 -4.72 11.61
N GLY A 59 -2.47 -4.14 10.45
CA GLY A 59 -3.23 -2.91 10.33
C GLY A 59 -2.39 -1.63 10.48
N HIS A 60 -1.06 -1.73 10.39
CA HIS A 60 -0.20 -0.55 10.35
C HIS A 60 -0.16 0.05 8.95
N HIS A 61 -0.10 1.39 8.89
CA HIS A 61 -0.07 2.15 7.65
C HIS A 61 1.33 2.71 7.37
N LEU A 62 1.84 2.45 6.18
CA LEU A 62 3.04 3.06 5.63
C LEU A 62 2.65 4.02 4.50
N TYR A 63 2.95 5.29 4.68
CA TYR A 63 2.60 6.36 3.75
C TYR A 63 3.75 6.62 2.78
N TRP A 64 3.43 6.84 1.51
CA TRP A 64 4.41 7.26 0.52
C TRP A 64 5.07 8.61 0.91
N PRO A 65 6.35 8.85 0.60
CA PRO A 65 7.29 8.01 -0.16
C PRO A 65 8.00 6.93 0.65
N PHE A 66 8.08 5.72 0.10
CA PHE A 66 8.86 4.62 0.65
C PHE A 66 9.62 3.86 -0.45
N ASP A 67 10.78 3.33 -0.10
CA ASP A 67 11.60 2.47 -0.96
C ASP A 67 11.49 1.01 -0.51
N ALA A 68 12.00 0.08 -1.33
CA ALA A 68 12.04 -1.34 -1.03
C ALA A 68 12.70 -1.63 0.33
N GLN A 69 13.75 -0.89 0.69
CA GLN A 69 14.38 -1.05 2.00
C GLN A 69 13.42 -0.68 3.15
N THR A 70 12.73 0.46 3.04
CA THR A 70 11.77 0.93 4.05
C THR A 70 10.62 -0.06 4.22
N VAL A 71 10.10 -0.58 3.11
CA VAL A 71 9.05 -1.61 3.14
C VAL A 71 9.58 -2.88 3.81
N HIS A 72 10.80 -3.31 3.49
CA HIS A 72 11.38 -4.50 4.11
C HIS A 72 11.56 -4.35 5.62
N GLU A 73 12.06 -3.20 6.08
CA GLU A 73 12.17 -2.92 7.52
C GLU A 73 10.80 -2.86 8.19
N PHE A 74 9.83 -2.21 7.55
CA PHE A 74 8.45 -2.16 8.04
C PHE A 74 7.86 -3.55 8.20
N LEU A 75 8.03 -4.44 7.22
CA LEU A 75 7.56 -5.84 7.28
C LEU A 75 8.34 -6.69 8.29
N ALA A 76 9.59 -6.35 8.58
CA ALA A 76 10.39 -7.05 9.58
C ALA A 76 9.97 -6.70 11.02
N GLN A 77 9.26 -5.57 11.22
CA GLN A 77 8.72 -5.15 12.51
C GLN A 77 7.30 -5.68 12.79
N GLU A 78 6.78 -6.56 11.92
CA GLU A 78 5.39 -7.09 11.88
C GLU A 78 5.23 -8.58 12.22
#